data_AF-A0A2U1VQT5-F1
#
_entry.id   AF-A0A2U1VQT5-F1
#
_cell.length_a   1.000
_cell.length_b   1.000
_cell.length_c   1.000
_cell.angle_alpha   90.00
_cell.angle_beta   90.00
_cell.angle_gamma   90.00
#
_symmetry.space_group_name_H-M   'P 1'
#
loop_
_entity.id
_entity.type
_entity.pdbx_description
1 polymer ?
#
loop_
_entity_poly.entity_id
_entity_poly.type
_entity_poly.pdbx_seq_one_letter_code
_entity_poly.pdbx_strand_id
1 'polypeptide(L)' 'MSEGTPRTPALARDAGPSGDRLRRAPENFLSREQITQVSRGRRDFLRSSFLAAGAALTGTAASASPALAQSV' A
#
# COMPACT_ATOMS: atom_id res chain seq x y z
N MET A 1 33.45 14.30 -27.99
CA MET A 1 32.31 14.86 -27.22
C MET A 1 31.91 13.81 -26.22
N SER A 2 32.27 14.03 -24.95
CA SER A 2 32.10 13.08 -23.86
C SER A 2 30.69 13.22 -23.29
N GLU A 3 29.83 12.23 -23.52
CA GLU A 3 28.56 12.13 -22.80
C GLU A 3 28.81 11.29 -21.55
N GLY A 4 29.07 11.97 -20.43
CA GLY A 4 29.11 11.36 -19.12
C GLY A 4 27.68 11.09 -18.67
N THR A 5 27.23 9.83 -18.80
CA THR A 5 25.94 9.39 -18.25
C THR A 5 25.87 9.77 -16.76
N PRO A 6 24.88 10.57 -16.33
CA PRO A 6 24.71 10.83 -14.91
C PRO A 6 24.31 9.50 -14.27
N ARG A 7 25.22 8.91 -13.47
CA ARG A 7 24.82 7.86 -12.55
C ARG A 7 23.86 8.50 -11.57
N THR A 8 22.58 8.27 -11.75
CA THR A 8 21.59 8.43 -10.70
C THR A 8 22.12 7.65 -9.50
N PRO A 9 22.44 8.28 -8.35
CA PRO A 9 22.62 7.50 -7.15
C PRO A 9 21.28 6.82 -6.94
N ALA A 10 21.25 5.50 -7.11
CA ALA A 10 20.18 4.68 -6.56
C ALA A 10 20.11 5.10 -5.10
N LEU A 11 19.10 5.92 -4.77
CA LEU A 11 18.71 6.17 -3.40
C LEU A 11 18.63 4.78 -2.82
N ALA A 12 19.59 4.47 -1.95
CA ALA A 12 19.59 3.29 -1.14
C ALA A 12 18.22 3.32 -0.47
N ARG A 13 17.29 2.59 -1.06
CA ARG A 13 15.99 2.34 -0.49
C ARG A 13 16.38 1.58 0.74
N ASP A 14 16.38 2.28 1.87
CA ASP A 14 16.66 1.74 3.17
C ASP A 14 15.67 0.59 3.32
N ALA A 15 16.10 -0.58 2.89
CA ALA A 15 15.37 -1.81 2.95
C ALA A 15 15.39 -2.10 4.43
N GLY A 16 14.39 -1.55 5.12
CA GLY A 16 14.09 -1.93 6.49
C GLY A 16 14.15 -3.45 6.58
N PRO A 17 14.65 -3.98 7.70
CA PRO A 17 15.21 -5.32 7.81
C PRO A 17 14.32 -6.35 7.12
N SER A 18 14.91 -7.01 6.11
CA SER A 18 14.29 -8.04 5.27
C SER A 18 13.48 -9.02 6.12
N GLY A 19 12.18 -9.05 5.85
CA GLY A 19 11.16 -9.61 6.72
C GLY A 19 11.27 -11.12 6.95
N ASP A 20 11.58 -11.49 8.19
CA ASP A 20 11.25 -12.83 8.70
C ASP A 20 10.70 -12.83 10.14
N ARG A 21 10.56 -11.65 10.78
CA ARG A 21 9.95 -11.58 12.11
C ARG A 21 9.18 -10.29 12.33
N LEU A 22 7.88 -10.43 12.54
CA LEU A 22 7.03 -9.37 13.06
C LEU A 22 7.66 -8.85 14.37
N ARG A 23 8.13 -7.61 14.36
CA ARG A 23 8.66 -6.95 15.55
C ARG A 23 7.47 -6.59 16.44
N ARG A 24 7.62 -6.82 17.75
CA ARG A 24 6.61 -6.40 18.73
C ARG A 24 6.41 -4.90 18.59
N ALA A 25 5.14 -4.47 18.54
CA ALA A 25 4.82 -3.05 18.49
C ALA A 25 5.41 -2.35 19.74
N PRO A 26 5.97 -1.14 19.58
CA PRO A 26 6.34 -0.30 20.71
C PRO A 26 5.15 -0.04 21.63
N GLU A 27 5.42 0.20 22.91
CA GLU A 27 4.40 0.66 23.85
C GLU A 27 3.87 2.03 23.39
N ASN A 28 2.55 2.22 23.45
CA ASN A 28 1.88 3.45 23.00
C ASN A 28 2.19 3.86 21.55
N PHE A 29 2.39 2.89 20.64
CA PHE A 29 2.68 3.14 19.22
C PHE A 29 1.73 4.16 18.56
N LEU A 30 0.47 4.22 19.00
CA LEU A 30 -0.49 5.24 18.60
C LEU A 30 -1.01 5.99 19.83
N SER A 31 -1.15 7.30 19.70
CA SER A 31 -1.94 8.11 20.62
C SER A 31 -3.44 7.83 20.48
N ARG A 32 -4.25 8.23 21.47
CA ARG A 32 -5.72 8.06 21.42
C ARG A 32 -6.36 8.69 20.18
N GLU A 33 -5.84 9.84 19.76
CA GLU A 33 -6.29 10.52 18.54
C GLU A 33 -5.96 9.70 17.30
N GLN A 34 -4.72 9.21 17.20
CA GLN A 34 -4.27 8.39 16.07
C GLN A 34 -5.05 7.06 15.99
N ILE A 35 -5.36 6.43 17.13
CA ILE A 35 -6.23 5.24 17.18
C ILE A 35 -7.60 5.55 16.57
N THR A 36 -8.16 6.72 16.87
CA THR A 36 -9.46 7.14 16.33
C THR A 36 -9.39 7.33 14.81
N GLN A 37 -8.32 7.95 14.31
CA GLN A 37 -8.10 8.16 12.87
C GLN A 37 -7.94 6.83 12.11
N VAL A 38 -7.08 5.93 12.60
CA VAL A 38 -6.87 4.60 11.98
C VAL A 38 -8.14 3.76 12.02
N SER A 39 -8.89 3.82 13.13
CA SER A 39 -10.16 3.09 13.27
C SER A 39 -11.21 3.55 12.27
N ARG A 40 -11.29 4.86 11.99
CA ARG A 40 -12.15 5.41 10.93
C ARG A 40 -11.68 4.95 9.56
N GLY A 41 -10.41 5.17 9.23
CA GLY A 41 -9.83 4.79 7.93
C GLY A 41 -9.96 3.30 7.59
N ARG A 42 -9.74 2.39 8.56
CA ARG A 42 -9.92 0.94 8.36
C ARG A 42 -11.35 0.58 7.97
N ARG A 43 -12.34 1.24 8.58
CA ARG A 43 -13.76 0.98 8.26
C ARG A 43 -14.10 1.47 6.86
N ASP A 44 -13.61 2.65 6.49
CA ASP A 44 -13.87 3.23 5.18
C ASP A 44 -13.20 2.40 4.07
N PHE A 45 -11.98 1.93 4.32
CA PHE A 45 -11.30 0.96 3.45
C PHE A 45 -12.13 -0.31 3.28
N LEU A 46 -12.50 -0.97 4.39
CA LEU A 46 -13.29 -2.22 4.33
C LEU A 46 -14.61 -2.01 3.61
N ARG A 47 -15.36 -0.95 3.94
CA ARG A 47 -16.61 -0.62 3.26
C ARG A 47 -16.40 -0.44 1.76
N SER A 48 -15.38 0.31 1.36
CA SER A 48 -15.07 0.55 -0.05
C SER A 48 -14.64 -0.72 -0.77
N SER A 49 -13.83 -1.57 -0.13
CA SER A 49 -13.43 -2.87 -0.65
C SER A 49 -14.62 -3.81 -0.81
N PHE A 50 -15.54 -3.85 0.16
CA PHE A 50 -16.77 -4.64 0.07
C PHE A 50 -17.72 -4.12 -0.99
N LEU A 51 -17.87 -2.80 -1.13
CA LEU A 51 -18.64 -2.19 -2.21
C LEU A 51 -18.03 -2.49 -3.58
N ALA A 52 -16.71 -2.41 -3.72
CA ALA A 52 -16.00 -2.75 -4.95
C ALA A 52 -16.11 -4.26 -5.27
N ALA A 53 -15.95 -5.13 -4.29
CA ALA A 53 -16.11 -6.57 -4.46
C ALA A 53 -17.56 -6.95 -4.80
N GLY A 54 -18.54 -6.33 -4.11
CA GLY A 54 -19.96 -6.48 -4.41
C GLY A 54 -20.30 -5.96 -5.81
N ALA A 55 -19.74 -4.82 -6.20
CA ALA A 55 -19.86 -4.29 -7.55
C ALA A 55 -19.25 -5.24 -8.59
N ALA A 56 -18.18 -5.99 -8.28
CA ALA A 56 -17.68 -7.04 -9.17
C ALA A 56 -18.65 -8.23 -9.28
N LEU A 57 -19.38 -8.56 -8.20
CA LEU A 57 -20.39 -9.62 -8.19
C LEU A 57 -21.69 -9.20 -8.90
N THR A 58 -22.07 -7.92 -8.85
CA THR A 58 -23.23 -7.37 -9.58
C THR A 58 -22.86 -6.80 -10.97
N GLY A 59 -21.57 -6.67 -11.25
CA GLY A 59 -20.98 -5.93 -12.37
C GLY A 59 -20.09 -6.79 -13.27
N THR A 60 -20.40 -8.08 -13.41
CA THR A 60 -20.03 -8.83 -14.62
C THR A 60 -20.57 -8.20 -15.92
N ALA A 61 -21.38 -7.13 -15.84
CA ALA A 61 -21.82 -6.34 -16.98
C ALA A 61 -20.99 -5.08 -17.28
N ALA A 62 -20.11 -4.58 -16.40
CA ALA A 62 -19.40 -3.34 -16.69
C ALA A 62 -18.03 -3.21 -15.98
N SER A 63 -16.96 -3.25 -16.79
CA SER A 63 -15.63 -2.69 -16.51
C SER A 63 -14.73 -3.41 -15.49
N ALA A 64 -14.17 -4.55 -15.90
CA ALA A 64 -12.83 -4.92 -15.47
C ALA A 64 -11.82 -3.96 -16.14
N SER A 65 -11.15 -3.10 -15.36
CA SER A 65 -9.93 -2.42 -15.80
C SER A 65 -8.72 -3.23 -15.32
N PRO A 66 -7.88 -3.76 -16.22
CA PRO A 66 -6.70 -4.51 -15.86
C PRO A 66 -5.50 -3.58 -15.59
N ALA A 67 -4.44 -4.19 -15.08
CA ALA A 67 -3.07 -3.68 -15.00
C ALA A 67 -2.64 -2.98 -13.69
N LEU A 68 -2.49 -3.79 -12.64
CA LEU A 68 -1.21 -3.83 -11.94
C LEU A 68 -0.40 -4.98 -12.55
N ALA A 69 0.07 -4.77 -13.79
CA ALA A 69 1.14 -5.57 -14.36
C ALA A 69 2.40 -5.26 -13.58
N GLN A 70 2.70 -6.09 -12.59
CA GLN A 70 4.03 -6.19 -12.00
C GLN A 70 5.00 -6.60 -13.10
N SER A 71 5.97 -5.74 -13.41
CA SER A 71 7.11 -6.09 -14.25
C SER A 71 8.33 -6.29 -13.36
N VAL A 72 8.74 -7.55 -13.27
CA VAL A 72 10.11 -8.12 -13.30
C VAL A 72 11.25 -7.26 -12.79
#